data_AF-A0A2E3AXV1-F1
#
_entry.id   AF-A0A2E3AXV1-F1
#
_cell.length_a   1.000
_cell.length_b   1.000
_cell.length_c   1.000
_cell.angle_alpha   90.00
_cell.angle_beta   90.00
_cell.angle_gamma   90.00
#
_symmetry.space_group_name_H-M   'P 1'
#
loop_
_entity.id
_entity.type
_entity.pdbx_description
1 polymer ?
#
loop_
_entity_poly.entity_id
_entity_poly.type
_entity_poly.pdbx_seq_one_letter_code
_entity_poly.pdbx_strand_id
1 'polypeptide(L)'
;MGRRICLRGRCEETLMLSRFDTLLTRIVILVSAALLSTFLLVYLIVQFSMSSQRLQPRTALHVASIALEKLQAEGWPETLSERDLRRLQVSDYSLSEYPDVEPFSWGLSDRILERLGLDMDTPIGISLGGFPGGDGQEFGRPPGPRDSFMENMADRPGPPDAGFAPSQRRRPAAKQRARVSVMISDGTWANLRTENITVKEPTPGLLPVIVLVALMVGIGIWAALSAINPLRQMAKAANMLAADYKHEPLVEQGPSDVRESLRAFNRMGRRLETTVAGQRQLLAAIGHDLRTPITSLKLKVEMLSDPSERKRMSRALEELERITEAALAAATAGQSDEPFQPLDMHSLVDSLVEDLCDLGLAVTFEDTEARPIVMGRSDELTRALRNLVENAVRYGDTARVHLVERQGRAIVTIQDDGPGIPGDSLERVFEPLVRLEHSRNRETGGHGLGLHIAKNLVEAHDGRIELENAPDGGLKATVILPLKTAA
;
A
#
# COMPACT_ATOMS: atom_id res chain seq x y z
N MET A 1 3.29 9.12 -63.30
CA MET A 1 3.45 10.30 -62.42
C MET A 1 2.37 10.23 -61.34
N GLY A 2 2.58 10.17 -60.04
CA GLY A 2 3.76 10.23 -59.19
C GLY A 2 3.25 10.07 -57.74
N ARG A 3 4.02 9.33 -56.93
CA ARG A 3 3.80 8.95 -55.52
C ARG A 3 3.46 10.11 -54.57
N ARG A 4 2.63 9.82 -53.55
CA ARG A 4 2.74 10.29 -52.14
C ARG A 4 2.01 9.25 -51.26
N ILE A 5 2.59 8.17 -50.75
CA ILE A 5 3.59 7.99 -49.65
C ILE A 5 3.30 8.85 -48.40
N CYS A 6 2.76 8.14 -47.39
CA CYS A 6 2.88 8.27 -45.94
C CYS A 6 3.09 9.66 -45.30
N LEU A 7 2.07 10.12 -44.56
CA LEU A 7 2.21 10.91 -43.32
C LEU A 7 1.11 10.50 -42.31
N ARG A 8 1.01 9.20 -41.99
CA ARG A 8 0.12 8.70 -40.92
C ARG A 8 0.86 8.46 -39.59
N GLY A 9 2.19 8.56 -39.58
CA GLY A 9 3.02 8.28 -38.40
C GLY A 9 3.31 9.46 -37.46
N ARG A 10 2.82 10.67 -37.73
CA ARG A 10 3.19 11.88 -36.94
C ARG A 10 2.08 12.45 -36.04
N CYS A 11 0.87 11.87 -36.09
CA CYS A 11 -0.22 12.23 -35.17
C CYS A 11 -0.40 11.25 -34.01
N GLU A 12 0.20 10.06 -34.04
CA GLU A 12 0.12 9.12 -32.92
C GLU A 12 1.20 9.37 -31.86
N GLU A 13 2.37 9.91 -32.23
CA GLU A 13 3.41 10.30 -31.25
C GLU A 13 3.01 11.51 -30.39
N THR A 14 2.25 12.46 -30.94
CA THR A 14 1.74 13.61 -30.16
C THR A 14 0.50 13.28 -29.33
N LEU A 15 -0.20 12.18 -29.63
CA LEU A 15 -1.31 11.69 -28.80
C LEU A 15 -0.86 10.70 -27.71
N MET A 16 0.24 9.97 -27.93
CA MET A 16 0.86 9.08 -26.94
C MET A 16 1.63 9.85 -25.85
N LEU A 17 2.26 10.98 -26.19
CA LEU A 17 2.94 11.83 -25.20
C LEU A 17 1.97 12.68 -24.34
N SER A 18 0.69 12.77 -24.74
CA SER A 18 -0.38 13.43 -23.99
C SER A 18 -1.02 12.52 -22.92
N ARG A 19 -0.77 11.21 -22.99
CA ARG A 19 -1.28 10.20 -22.05
C ARG A 19 -0.28 9.81 -20.95
N PHE A 20 0.85 10.50 -20.83
CA PHE A 20 1.72 10.40 -19.64
C PHE A 20 1.15 11.23 -18.48
N ASP A 21 0.09 10.65 -17.91
CA ASP A 21 -0.01 10.34 -16.48
C ASP A 21 -0.29 11.51 -15.51
N THR A 22 -1.55 11.96 -15.42
CA THR A 22 -1.92 13.06 -14.51
C THR A 22 -1.74 12.75 -13.03
N LEU A 23 -1.63 11.48 -12.59
CA LEU A 23 -1.40 11.16 -11.18
C LEU A 23 0.07 10.86 -10.87
N LEU A 24 0.74 10.03 -11.65
CA LEU A 24 2.17 9.81 -11.49
C LEU A 24 2.92 11.13 -11.66
N THR A 25 2.57 11.91 -12.68
CA THR A 25 3.20 13.22 -12.91
C THR A 25 2.83 14.23 -11.81
N ARG A 26 1.60 14.24 -11.27
CA ARG A 26 1.26 15.14 -10.15
C ARG A 26 1.86 14.72 -8.82
N ILE A 27 1.93 13.43 -8.51
CA ILE A 27 2.60 12.91 -7.32
C ILE A 27 4.09 13.19 -7.44
N VAL A 28 4.69 12.91 -8.59
CA VAL A 28 6.10 13.25 -8.86
C VAL A 28 6.31 14.75 -8.76
N ILE A 29 5.44 15.60 -9.32
CA ILE A 29 5.55 17.07 -9.20
C ILE A 29 5.41 17.52 -7.73
N LEU A 30 4.42 17.03 -6.99
CA LEU A 30 4.21 17.42 -5.59
C LEU A 30 5.32 16.94 -4.67
N VAL A 31 5.76 15.69 -4.83
CA VAL A 31 6.90 15.12 -4.11
C VAL A 31 8.19 15.88 -4.48
N SER A 32 8.41 16.16 -5.76
CA SER A 32 9.57 16.92 -6.23
C SER A 32 9.54 18.36 -5.72
N ALA A 33 8.38 19.01 -5.70
CA ALA A 33 8.22 20.38 -5.20
C ALA A 33 8.40 20.44 -3.67
N ALA A 34 7.88 19.46 -2.93
CA ALA A 34 8.09 19.36 -1.48
C ALA A 34 9.56 19.07 -1.14
N LEU A 35 10.21 18.19 -1.91
CA LEU A 35 11.64 17.92 -1.79
C LEU A 35 12.48 19.14 -2.11
N LEU A 36 12.17 19.84 -3.21
CA LEU A 36 12.89 21.02 -3.65
C LEU A 36 12.71 22.18 -2.66
N SER A 37 11.49 22.42 -2.18
CA SER A 37 11.20 23.45 -1.18
C SER A 37 11.93 23.18 0.14
N THR A 38 11.91 21.94 0.61
CA THR A 38 12.60 21.58 1.85
C THR A 38 14.11 21.61 1.68
N PHE A 39 14.63 21.16 0.54
CA PHE A 39 16.04 21.30 0.18
C PHE A 39 16.46 22.77 0.15
N LEU A 40 15.66 23.63 -0.47
CA LEU A 40 15.90 25.07 -0.51
C LEU A 40 15.90 25.68 0.90
N LEU A 41 14.97 25.28 1.77
CA LEU A 41 14.93 25.74 3.16
C LEU A 41 16.18 25.30 3.93
N VAL A 42 16.58 24.03 3.84
CA VAL A 42 17.81 23.53 4.47
C VAL A 42 19.03 24.23 3.90
N TYR A 43 19.09 24.39 2.58
CA TYR A 43 20.15 25.13 1.90
C TYR A 43 20.22 26.58 2.39
N LEU A 44 19.08 27.27 2.52
CA LEU A 44 19.01 28.64 3.05
C LEU A 44 19.41 28.70 4.52
N ILE A 45 19.02 27.72 5.35
CA ILE A 45 19.45 27.65 6.76
C ILE A 45 20.97 27.47 6.85
N VAL A 46 21.53 26.57 6.05
CA VAL A 46 22.98 26.32 5.98
C VAL A 46 23.70 27.55 5.44
N GLN A 47 23.23 28.16 4.35
CA GLN A 47 23.82 29.36 3.77
C GLN A 47 23.69 30.57 4.70
N PHE A 48 22.57 30.75 5.40
CA PHE A 48 22.41 31.80 6.40
C PHE A 48 23.34 31.56 7.59
N SER A 49 23.50 30.31 8.03
CA SER A 49 24.48 29.93 9.05
C SER A 49 25.92 30.26 8.60
N MET A 50 26.29 29.91 7.36
CA MET A 50 27.60 30.20 6.76
C MET A 50 27.79 31.70 6.45
N SER A 51 26.72 32.42 6.11
CA SER A 51 26.73 33.88 5.90
C SER A 51 26.92 34.62 7.22
N SER A 52 26.21 34.19 8.27
CA SER A 52 26.42 34.65 9.65
C SER A 52 27.86 34.41 10.12
N GLN A 53 28.51 33.32 9.69
CA GLN A 53 29.94 33.10 9.92
C GLN A 53 30.86 34.13 9.22
N ARG A 54 30.49 34.67 8.05
CA ARG A 54 31.27 35.78 7.43
C ARG A 54 31.21 37.08 8.24
N LEU A 55 30.28 37.21 9.19
CA LEU A 55 30.20 38.33 10.15
C LEU A 55 30.97 38.07 11.47
N GLN A 56 31.65 36.93 11.61
CA GLN A 56 32.53 36.62 12.76
C GLN A 56 33.95 37.22 12.80
N PRO A 57 34.46 38.10 11.90
CA PRO A 57 35.71 38.82 12.19
C PRO A 57 35.60 39.80 13.38
N ARG A 58 34.50 39.76 14.15
CA ARG A 58 34.15 40.74 15.17
C ARG A 58 34.31 40.28 16.60
N THR A 59 34.42 39.01 16.98
CA THR A 59 34.38 38.71 18.43
C THR A 59 35.64 39.22 19.15
N ALA A 60 36.84 38.90 18.66
CA ALA A 60 38.08 39.42 19.25
C ALA A 60 38.26 40.92 19.06
N LEU A 61 37.92 41.45 17.87
CA LEU A 61 38.00 42.89 17.61
C LEU A 61 36.97 43.69 18.43
N HIS A 62 35.79 43.13 18.69
CA HIS A 62 34.77 43.76 19.52
C HIS A 62 35.19 43.78 20.99
N VAL A 63 35.76 42.68 21.50
CA VAL A 63 36.39 42.66 22.83
C VAL A 63 37.49 43.72 22.93
N ALA A 64 38.37 43.81 21.92
CA ALA A 64 39.38 44.86 21.86
C ALA A 64 38.77 46.28 21.87
N SER A 65 37.70 46.52 21.10
CA SER A 65 37.03 47.82 21.05
C SER A 65 36.41 48.24 22.39
N ILE A 66 35.76 47.30 23.10
CA ILE A 66 35.19 47.55 24.43
C ILE A 66 36.29 47.83 25.44
N ALA A 67 37.41 47.09 25.35
CA ALA A 67 38.53 47.29 26.25
C ALA A 67 39.18 48.67 26.04
N LEU A 68 39.40 49.09 24.79
CA LEU A 68 39.93 50.41 24.47
C LEU A 68 39.00 51.55 24.93
N GLU A 69 37.69 51.43 24.72
CA GLU A 69 36.70 52.41 25.19
C GLU A 69 36.75 52.59 26.71
N LYS A 70 36.91 51.48 27.44
CA LYS A 70 37.03 51.52 28.90
C LYS A 70 38.35 52.12 29.36
N LEU A 71 39.46 51.82 28.68
CA LEU A 71 40.78 52.40 28.98
C LEU A 71 40.80 53.91 28.71
N GLN A 72 40.13 54.36 27.65
CA GLN A 72 39.94 55.77 27.34
C GLN A 72 39.14 56.48 28.45
N ALA A 73 38.05 55.87 28.94
CA ALA A 73 37.25 56.43 30.04
C ALA A 73 38.02 56.50 31.37
N GLU A 74 38.99 55.61 31.58
CA GLU A 74 39.88 55.60 32.76
C GLU A 74 41.14 56.47 32.56
N GLY A 75 41.25 57.19 31.44
CA GLY A 75 42.33 58.14 31.17
C GLY A 75 43.66 57.49 30.78
N TRP A 76 43.64 56.32 30.13
CA TRP A 76 44.81 55.58 29.65
C TRP A 76 45.84 55.32 30.77
N PRO A 77 45.55 54.41 31.71
CA PRO A 77 46.48 54.09 32.80
C PRO A 77 47.81 53.55 32.26
N GLU A 78 48.93 53.79 32.95
CA GLU A 78 50.25 53.28 32.51
C GLU A 78 50.37 51.75 32.64
N THR A 79 49.71 51.17 33.63
CA THR A 79 49.70 49.71 33.87
C THR A 79 48.32 49.24 34.32
N LEU A 80 47.99 47.99 34.00
CA LEU A 80 46.76 47.32 34.45
C LEU A 80 47.09 46.18 35.41
N SER A 81 46.25 45.99 36.42
CA SER A 81 46.36 44.81 37.29
C SER A 81 45.95 43.54 36.54
N GLU A 82 46.45 42.36 36.96
CA GLU A 82 46.00 41.10 36.36
C GLU A 82 44.48 40.88 36.48
N ARG A 83 43.83 41.47 37.49
CA ARG A 83 42.37 41.39 37.63
C ARG A 83 41.69 42.21 36.55
N ASP A 84 42.23 43.37 36.19
CA ASP A 84 41.67 44.22 35.15
C ASP A 84 41.91 43.66 33.75
N LEU A 85 43.08 43.09 33.49
CA LEU A 85 43.39 42.37 32.25
C LEU A 85 42.41 41.22 32.01
N ARG A 86 42.20 40.35 33.02
CA ARG A 86 41.21 39.26 32.94
C ARG A 86 39.78 39.77 32.78
N ARG A 87 39.41 40.84 33.49
CA ARG A 87 38.08 41.46 33.39
C ARG A 87 37.79 42.00 31.99
N LEU A 88 38.80 42.54 31.32
CA LEU A 88 38.71 43.07 29.96
C LEU A 88 38.90 41.99 28.87
N GLN A 89 39.21 40.74 29.26
CA GLN A 89 39.58 39.65 28.33
C GLN A 89 40.79 40.02 27.45
N VAL A 90 41.73 40.76 28.04
CA VAL A 90 42.96 41.24 27.44
C VAL A 90 44.13 40.50 28.06
N SER A 91 44.98 39.94 27.20
CA SER A 91 46.20 39.25 27.62
C SER A 91 47.37 40.20 27.92
N ASP A 92 47.37 41.39 27.30
CA ASP A 92 48.47 42.36 27.43
C ASP A 92 48.01 43.77 27.07
N TYR A 93 48.51 44.77 27.80
CA TYR A 93 48.29 46.19 27.54
C TYR A 93 49.52 47.02 27.96
N SER A 94 49.94 47.94 27.11
CA SER A 94 51.05 48.86 27.39
C SER A 94 50.91 50.19 26.66
N LEU A 95 51.51 51.23 27.23
CA LEU A 95 51.76 52.51 26.56
C LEU A 95 53.23 52.57 26.12
N SER A 96 53.48 52.90 24.85
CA SER A 96 54.85 53.00 24.32
C SER A 96 54.98 54.04 23.21
N GLU A 97 56.22 54.41 22.91
CA GLU A 97 56.55 55.34 21.81
C GLU A 97 56.35 54.72 20.41
N TYR A 98 56.26 53.38 20.35
CA TYR A 98 56.13 52.63 19.11
C TYR A 98 54.86 51.75 19.14
N PRO A 99 54.18 51.54 18.00
CA PRO A 99 53.06 50.63 17.91
C PRO A 99 53.53 49.16 17.86
N ASP A 100 52.82 48.27 18.55
CA ASP A 100 52.97 46.81 18.45
C ASP A 100 52.54 46.26 17.08
N VAL A 101 51.64 46.97 16.40
CA VAL A 101 51.13 46.65 15.06
C VAL A 101 51.26 47.90 14.20
N GLU A 102 52.00 47.82 13.10
CA GLU A 102 52.18 48.96 12.21
C GLU A 102 50.82 49.51 11.72
N PRO A 103 50.65 50.84 11.68
CA PRO A 103 49.43 51.46 11.22
C PRO A 103 49.23 51.23 9.71
N PHE A 104 48.48 50.17 9.40
CA PHE A 104 48.00 49.86 8.07
C PHE A 104 46.64 49.16 8.20
N SER A 105 45.54 49.89 7.97
CA SER A 105 44.20 49.39 8.25
C SER A 105 43.42 49.08 6.97
N TRP A 106 42.97 47.83 6.83
CA TRP A 106 42.01 47.42 5.80
C TRP A 106 40.57 47.75 6.25
N GLY A 107 40.20 49.03 6.36
CA GLY A 107 38.82 49.47 6.68
C GLY A 107 38.19 48.95 8.00
N LEU A 108 38.97 48.29 8.86
CA LEU A 108 38.56 47.80 10.18
C LEU A 108 38.79 48.86 11.28
N SER A 109 39.58 49.89 10.98
CA SER A 109 39.91 51.04 11.84
C SER A 109 38.71 51.89 12.17
N ASP A 110 37.88 52.14 11.16
CA ASP A 110 36.87 53.20 11.17
C ASP A 110 35.88 53.04 12.31
N ARG A 111 35.45 51.80 12.58
CA ARG A 111 34.51 51.50 13.67
C ARG A 111 35.13 51.64 15.05
N ILE A 112 36.43 51.40 15.20
CA ILE A 112 37.11 51.54 16.48
C ILE A 112 37.37 53.02 16.74
N LEU A 113 37.84 53.75 15.73
CA LEU A 113 38.05 55.21 15.82
C LEU A 113 36.74 55.95 16.11
N GLU A 114 35.67 55.64 15.38
CA GLU A 114 34.33 56.20 15.62
C GLU A 114 33.83 55.90 17.03
N ARG A 115 34.02 54.66 17.50
CA ARG A 115 33.61 54.26 18.85
C ARG A 115 34.41 54.93 19.97
N LEU A 116 35.69 55.23 19.71
CA LEU A 116 36.55 55.99 20.63
C LEU A 116 36.38 57.51 20.47
N GLY A 117 35.58 57.97 19.50
CA GLY A 117 35.45 59.40 19.19
C GLY A 117 36.76 60.06 18.77
N LEU A 118 37.69 59.31 18.19
CA LEU A 118 38.97 59.79 17.67
C LEU A 118 38.82 60.25 16.21
N ASP A 119 39.74 61.11 15.75
CA ASP A 119 39.75 61.55 14.36
C ASP A 119 40.01 60.38 13.42
N MET A 120 39.39 60.39 12.24
CA MET A 120 39.50 59.32 11.25
C MET A 120 40.91 59.17 10.67
N ASP A 121 41.71 60.23 10.75
CA ASP A 121 43.12 60.24 10.37
C ASP A 121 44.06 59.74 11.49
N THR A 122 43.52 59.38 12.66
CA THR A 122 44.33 58.86 13.78
C THR A 122 44.99 57.54 13.40
N PRO A 123 46.34 57.44 13.46
CA PRO A 123 47.04 56.21 13.14
C PRO A 123 46.61 55.04 14.04
N ILE A 124 46.18 53.94 13.41
CA ILE A 124 45.75 52.72 14.12
C ILE A 124 46.21 51.47 13.37
N GLY A 125 46.88 50.55 14.09
CA GLY A 125 47.28 49.23 13.61
C GLY A 125 46.35 48.16 14.17
N ILE A 126 45.82 47.28 13.31
CA ILE A 126 44.95 46.18 13.72
C ILE A 126 45.43 44.88 13.09
N SER A 127 45.68 43.86 13.92
CA SER A 127 46.03 42.51 13.48
C SER A 127 45.10 41.48 14.13
N LEU A 128 44.51 40.60 13.31
CA LEU A 128 43.66 39.49 13.76
C LEU A 128 44.36 38.15 13.50
N GLY A 129 44.66 37.42 14.57
CA GLY A 129 45.18 36.05 14.52
C GLY A 129 44.08 35.00 14.69
N GLY A 130 44.21 33.86 14.01
CA GLY A 130 43.30 32.71 14.16
C GLY A 130 42.48 32.33 12.92
N PHE A 131 42.73 32.95 11.77
CA PHE A 131 42.14 32.53 10.49
C PHE A 131 42.97 31.40 9.86
N PRO A 132 42.36 30.33 9.33
CA PRO A 132 43.08 29.36 8.52
C PRO A 132 43.54 30.04 7.23
N GLY A 133 44.83 30.36 7.14
CA GLY A 133 45.46 30.99 5.98
C GLY A 133 46.07 32.38 6.20
N GLY A 134 46.07 32.92 7.42
CA GLY A 134 46.87 34.11 7.77
C GLY A 134 48.24 33.68 8.28
N ASP A 135 49.30 34.26 7.71
CA ASP A 135 50.68 33.83 7.84
C ASP A 135 51.11 33.47 9.27
N GLY A 136 51.56 32.23 9.42
CA GLY A 136 52.12 31.68 10.65
C GLY A 136 53.48 32.27 10.94
N GLN A 137 53.53 33.52 11.40
CA GLN A 137 54.73 34.07 11.99
C GLN A 137 54.64 33.96 13.51
N GLU A 138 55.13 32.82 14.00
CA GLU A 138 55.69 32.72 15.35
C GLU A 138 56.73 33.83 15.51
N PHE A 139 56.39 34.88 16.26
CA PHE A 139 57.34 35.91 16.65
C PHE A 139 57.46 36.00 18.16
N GLY A 140 58.51 35.34 18.66
CA GLY A 140 59.64 36.02 19.30
C GLY A 140 59.42 36.66 20.67
N ARG A 141 59.91 35.96 21.69
CA ARG A 141 60.30 36.49 23.02
C ARG A 141 61.34 37.65 22.89
N PRO A 142 61.50 38.51 23.91
CA PRO A 142 62.59 39.49 23.93
C PRO A 142 63.97 38.83 23.84
N PRO A 143 64.99 39.49 23.27
CA PRO A 143 66.24 38.85 22.86
C PRO A 143 67.08 38.46 24.08
N GLY A 144 67.27 37.15 24.26
CA GLY A 144 68.34 36.61 25.12
C GLY A 144 69.68 36.60 24.36
N PRO A 145 70.82 36.49 25.08
CA PRO A 145 72.15 36.57 24.47
C PRO A 145 72.34 35.46 23.43
N ARG A 146 72.91 35.84 22.28
CA ARG A 146 73.28 34.91 21.20
C ARG A 146 74.44 34.03 21.64
N ASP A 147 74.16 32.76 21.94
CA ASP A 147 75.19 31.73 21.98
C ASP A 147 75.15 30.88 20.72
N SER A 148 76.31 30.84 20.09
CA SER A 148 76.66 30.30 18.79
C SER A 148 76.81 28.79 18.86
N PHE A 149 75.87 28.01 18.33
CA PHE A 149 76.13 26.61 17.97
C PHE A 149 75.22 26.19 16.81
N MET A 150 75.67 26.46 15.58
CA MET A 150 75.33 25.64 14.42
C MET A 150 76.53 24.76 14.14
N GLU A 151 76.46 23.46 14.46
CA GLU A 151 77.12 22.46 13.61
C GLU A 151 76.58 21.05 13.89
N ASN A 152 76.29 20.33 12.80
CA ASN A 152 76.09 18.88 12.72
C ASN A 152 74.75 18.26 13.16
N MET A 153 73.81 18.15 12.21
CA MET A 153 73.15 16.85 11.91
C MET A 153 72.38 16.92 10.58
N ALA A 154 73.11 16.71 9.49
CA ALA A 154 72.56 16.09 8.28
C ALA A 154 72.75 14.57 8.40
N ASP A 155 71.89 13.80 7.72
CA ASP A 155 71.86 12.33 7.63
C ASP A 155 71.20 11.52 8.77
N ARG A 156 69.86 11.46 8.73
CA ARG A 156 69.11 10.22 8.99
C ARG A 156 67.86 10.12 8.10
N PRO A 157 67.67 9.06 7.29
CA PRO A 157 66.39 8.79 6.64
C PRO A 157 65.39 8.22 7.67
N GLY A 158 64.24 8.87 7.83
CA GLY A 158 63.10 8.37 8.62
C GLY A 158 62.33 7.26 7.89
N PRO A 159 61.62 6.38 8.60
CA PRO A 159 60.90 5.25 8.01
C PRO A 159 59.65 5.70 7.23
N PRO A 160 59.13 4.88 6.30
CA PRO A 160 58.01 5.24 5.45
C PRO A 160 56.70 5.23 6.24
N ASP A 161 56.07 6.40 6.38
CA ASP A 161 54.83 6.55 7.13
C ASP A 161 53.64 5.90 6.41
N ALA A 162 52.93 5.13 7.23
CA ALA A 162 51.74 4.36 6.94
C ALA A 162 50.57 5.23 6.44
N GLY A 163 49.70 4.58 5.67
CA GLY A 163 48.53 5.18 5.05
C GLY A 163 47.70 6.06 6.00
N PHE A 164 47.44 7.28 5.54
CA PHE A 164 46.48 8.19 6.15
C PHE A 164 45.07 7.60 6.04
N ALA A 165 44.60 6.94 7.11
CA ALA A 165 43.19 6.87 7.39
C ALA A 165 42.69 8.32 7.61
N PRO A 166 41.53 8.75 7.07
CA PRO A 166 40.99 10.06 7.35
C PRO A 166 40.47 10.05 8.79
N SER A 167 41.37 10.27 9.75
CA SER A 167 40.98 10.60 11.11
C SER A 167 40.11 11.84 11.01
N GLN A 168 38.85 11.74 11.43
CA GLN A 168 38.02 12.88 11.77
C GLN A 168 38.70 13.63 12.93
N ARG A 169 39.76 14.38 12.63
CA ARG A 169 40.28 15.39 13.53
C ARG A 169 39.14 16.40 13.65
N ARG A 170 38.41 16.34 14.77
CA ARG A 170 37.65 17.47 15.29
C ARG A 170 38.54 18.69 15.07
N ARG A 171 38.17 19.56 14.12
CA ARG A 171 38.89 20.81 13.92
C ARG A 171 38.91 21.49 15.29
N PRO A 172 40.09 21.77 15.87
CA PRO A 172 40.13 22.50 17.13
C PRO A 172 39.37 23.81 16.91
N ALA A 173 38.47 24.16 17.85
CA ALA A 173 37.68 25.37 17.76
C ALA A 173 38.60 26.55 17.39
N ALA A 174 38.26 27.29 16.33
CA ALA A 174 39.05 28.41 15.88
C ALA A 174 39.20 29.41 17.04
N LYS A 175 40.43 29.57 17.54
CA LYS A 175 40.78 30.55 18.56
C LYS A 175 41.10 31.86 17.84
N GLN A 176 40.32 32.90 18.09
CA GLN A 176 40.58 34.24 17.56
C GLN A 176 41.33 35.09 18.59
N ARG A 177 42.25 35.94 18.11
CA ARG A 177 42.90 36.99 18.91
C ARG A 177 42.99 38.28 18.10
N ALA A 178 42.87 39.42 18.75
CA ALA A 178 43.12 40.72 18.15
C ALA A 178 44.28 41.44 18.85
N ARG A 179 45.11 42.13 18.06
CA ARG A 179 46.08 43.13 18.52
C ARG A 179 45.68 44.47 17.92
N VAL A 180 45.59 45.48 18.77
CA VAL A 180 45.23 46.84 18.35
C VAL A 180 46.24 47.81 18.94
N SER A 181 46.77 48.68 18.10
CA SER A 181 47.69 49.76 18.46
C SER A 181 47.06 51.08 18.02
N VAL A 182 46.70 51.96 18.95
CA VAL A 182 46.06 53.26 18.65
C VAL A 182 46.88 54.41 19.21
N MET A 183 47.10 55.45 18.41
CA MET A 183 47.78 56.66 18.86
C MET A 183 46.81 57.52 19.69
N ILE A 184 47.18 57.84 20.93
CA ILE A 184 46.33 58.57 21.88
C ILE A 184 46.71 60.05 21.94
N SER A 185 48.00 60.32 21.87
CA SER A 185 48.60 61.65 21.88
C SER A 185 49.88 61.60 21.05
N ASP A 186 50.39 62.78 20.62
CA ASP A 186 51.57 62.88 19.75
C ASP A 186 52.75 62.07 20.31
N GLY A 187 53.01 60.91 19.71
CA GLY A 187 54.10 60.00 20.06
C GLY A 187 53.79 58.93 21.11
N THR A 188 52.56 58.81 21.63
CA THR A 188 52.19 57.74 22.59
C THR A 188 51.13 56.80 22.02
N TRP A 189 51.44 55.51 22.00
CA TRP A 189 50.59 54.43 21.51
C TRP A 189 50.04 53.58 22.64
N ALA A 190 48.74 53.30 22.64
CA ALA A 190 48.17 52.20 23.41
C ALA A 190 48.16 50.92 22.60
N ASN A 191 48.91 49.94 23.09
CA ASN A 191 48.98 48.60 22.54
C ASN A 191 48.13 47.66 23.40
N LEU A 192 47.23 46.93 22.75
CA LEU A 192 46.29 46.03 23.41
C LEU A 192 46.22 44.69 22.67
N ARG A 193 46.27 43.58 23.42
CA ARG A 193 46.18 42.22 22.87
C ARG A 193 45.13 41.40 23.59
N THR A 194 44.11 40.91 22.88
CA THR A 194 43.06 40.08 23.49
C THR A 194 43.54 38.67 23.84
N GLU A 195 42.85 38.05 24.81
CA GLU A 195 42.95 36.62 25.08
C GLU A 195 42.45 35.78 23.88
N ASN A 196 42.72 34.47 23.92
CA ASN A 196 42.24 33.51 22.93
C ASN A 196 40.73 33.28 23.08
N ILE A 197 39.94 33.84 22.18
CA ILE A 197 38.49 33.68 22.20
C ILE A 197 38.11 32.46 21.37
N THR A 198 37.51 31.45 22.01
CA THR A 198 37.00 30.25 21.32
C THR A 198 35.68 30.55 20.64
N VAL A 199 35.67 30.47 19.30
CA VAL A 199 34.45 30.58 18.53
C VAL A 199 33.78 29.21 18.46
N LYS A 200 32.57 29.09 19.02
CA LYS A 200 31.79 27.85 18.96
C LYS A 200 31.13 27.74 17.59
N GLU A 201 31.55 26.79 16.76
CA GLU A 201 30.89 26.51 15.49
C GLU A 201 29.47 25.96 15.75
N PRO A 202 28.42 26.53 15.13
CA PRO A 202 27.08 25.96 15.23
C PRO A 202 27.00 24.67 14.40
N THR A 203 26.76 23.54 15.06
CA THR A 203 26.43 22.28 14.38
C THR A 203 25.00 22.35 13.86
N PRO A 204 24.73 22.18 12.55
CA PRO A 204 23.36 22.11 12.06
C PRO A 204 22.64 20.92 12.72
N GLY A 205 21.48 21.19 13.33
CA GLY A 205 20.68 20.15 14.01
C GLY A 205 20.10 19.15 13.01
N LEU A 206 19.88 17.91 13.43
CA LEU A 206 19.30 16.84 12.60
C LEU A 206 17.78 16.98 12.36
N LEU A 207 17.11 17.84 13.13
CA LEU A 207 15.66 18.04 13.10
C LEU A 207 15.07 18.34 11.71
N PRO A 208 15.60 19.27 10.89
CA PRO A 208 15.07 19.52 9.54
C PRO A 208 15.17 18.31 8.61
N VAL A 209 16.22 17.48 8.75
CA VAL A 209 16.38 16.26 7.95
C VAL A 209 15.32 15.22 8.33
N ILE A 210 15.05 15.06 9.62
CA ILE A 210 14.03 14.14 10.13
C ILE A 210 12.64 14.55 9.63
N VAL A 211 12.32 15.84 9.68
CA VAL A 211 11.02 16.37 9.20
C VAL A 211 10.85 16.11 7.69
N LEU A 212 11.91 16.30 6.90
CA LEU A 212 11.88 16.02 5.46
C LEU A 212 11.58 14.55 5.17
N VAL A 213 12.30 13.63 5.83
CA VAL A 213 12.10 12.18 5.64
C VAL A 213 10.69 11.78 6.04
N ALA A 214 10.19 12.27 7.18
CA ALA A 214 8.84 11.98 7.65
C ALA A 214 7.76 12.45 6.66
N LEU A 215 7.91 13.66 6.10
CA LEU A 215 6.99 14.19 5.09
C LEU A 215 7.00 13.33 3.82
N MET A 216 8.18 12.94 3.35
CA MET A 216 8.35 12.12 2.15
C MET A 216 7.68 10.75 2.29
N VAL A 217 7.90 10.10 3.45
CA VAL A 217 7.28 8.81 3.77
C VAL A 217 5.76 8.95 3.90
N GLY A 218 5.27 10.00 4.58
CA GLY A 218 3.84 10.25 4.73
C GLY A 218 3.11 10.44 3.41
N ILE A 219 3.67 11.24 2.49
CA ILE A 219 3.11 11.44 1.14
C ILE A 219 3.13 10.13 0.35
N GLY A 220 4.20 9.34 0.44
CA GLY A 220 4.30 8.04 -0.22
C GLY A 220 3.23 7.04 0.26
N ILE A 221 3.03 6.94 1.58
CA ILE A 221 1.99 6.09 2.17
C ILE A 221 0.59 6.55 1.72
N TRP A 222 0.31 7.86 1.78
CA TRP A 222 -0.98 8.42 1.36
C TRP A 222 -1.28 8.13 -0.12
N ALA A 223 -0.29 8.31 -1.01
CA ALA A 223 -0.42 8.00 -2.43
C ALA A 223 -0.68 6.50 -2.68
N ALA A 224 0.05 5.63 -1.99
CA ALA A 224 -0.13 4.18 -2.11
C ALA A 224 -1.53 3.75 -1.64
N LEU A 225 -2.00 4.25 -0.49
CA LEU A 225 -3.33 3.93 0.04
C LEU A 225 -4.45 4.45 -0.88
N SER A 226 -4.28 5.63 -1.48
CA SER A 226 -5.26 6.20 -2.41
C SER A 226 -5.40 5.37 -3.70
N ALA A 227 -4.33 4.73 -4.17
CA ALA A 227 -4.34 3.89 -5.38
C ALA A 227 -4.75 2.43 -5.11
N ILE A 228 -4.37 1.85 -3.96
CA ILE A 228 -4.58 0.43 -3.65
C ILE A 228 -5.99 0.14 -3.12
N ASN A 229 -6.57 1.05 -2.32
CA ASN A 229 -7.88 0.81 -1.69
C ASN A 229 -9.03 0.60 -2.71
N PRO A 230 -9.13 1.37 -3.81
CA PRO A 230 -10.13 1.16 -4.86
C PRO A 230 -10.04 -0.23 -5.50
N LEU A 231 -8.82 -0.74 -5.71
CA LEU A 231 -8.62 -2.08 -6.30
C LEU A 231 -9.13 -3.20 -5.37
N ARG A 232 -8.93 -3.06 -4.05
CA ARG A 232 -9.50 -4.00 -3.07
C ARG A 232 -11.02 -3.97 -3.06
N GLN A 233 -11.63 -2.79 -3.20
CA GLN A 233 -13.08 -2.65 -3.31
C GLN A 233 -13.62 -3.28 -4.60
N MET A 234 -12.94 -3.07 -5.73
CA MET A 234 -13.29 -3.73 -7.00
C MET A 234 -13.18 -5.25 -6.90
N ALA A 235 -12.14 -5.80 -6.26
CA ALA A 235 -11.99 -7.24 -6.06
C ALA A 235 -13.13 -7.80 -5.18
N LYS A 236 -13.47 -7.12 -4.07
CA LYS A 236 -14.59 -7.51 -3.21
C LYS A 236 -15.93 -7.46 -3.95
N ALA A 237 -16.18 -6.38 -4.69
CA ALA A 237 -17.39 -6.22 -5.48
C ALA A 237 -17.47 -7.24 -6.63
N ALA A 238 -16.33 -7.62 -7.23
CA ALA A 238 -16.29 -8.66 -8.26
C ALA A 238 -16.66 -10.02 -7.68
N ASN A 239 -16.17 -10.37 -6.48
CA ASN A 239 -16.54 -11.61 -5.81
C ASN A 239 -18.04 -11.63 -5.44
N MET A 240 -18.59 -10.51 -4.96
CA MET A 240 -20.03 -10.40 -4.68
C MET A 240 -20.88 -10.49 -5.94
N LEU A 241 -20.44 -9.84 -7.02
CA LEU A 241 -21.11 -9.91 -8.32
C LEU A 241 -21.08 -11.32 -8.92
N ALA A 242 -20.02 -12.10 -8.66
CA ALA A 242 -19.92 -13.49 -9.11
C ALA A 242 -20.89 -14.43 -8.36
N ALA A 243 -21.20 -14.14 -7.09
CA ALA A 243 -22.13 -14.94 -6.30
C ALA A 243 -23.61 -14.62 -6.62
N ASP A 244 -24.00 -13.34 -6.52
CA ASP A 244 -25.42 -12.96 -6.57
C ASP A 244 -25.86 -12.35 -7.91
N TYR A 245 -24.92 -12.08 -8.83
CA TYR A 245 -25.16 -11.35 -10.09
C TYR A 245 -25.83 -9.98 -9.92
N LYS A 246 -25.96 -9.48 -8.68
CA LYS A 246 -26.49 -8.16 -8.33
C LYS A 246 -25.35 -7.15 -8.29
N HIS A 247 -25.52 -6.06 -9.02
CA HIS A 247 -24.49 -5.03 -9.09
C HIS A 247 -24.76 -3.90 -8.11
N GLU A 248 -23.95 -3.80 -7.06
CA GLU A 248 -23.87 -2.60 -6.24
C GLU A 248 -22.82 -1.64 -6.84
N PRO A 249 -23.22 -0.45 -7.31
CA PRO A 249 -22.31 0.47 -7.97
C PRO A 249 -21.27 1.02 -6.98
N LEU A 250 -20.00 0.85 -7.31
CA LEU A 250 -18.91 1.43 -6.54
C LEU A 250 -18.88 2.94 -6.73
N VAL A 251 -18.58 3.68 -5.66
CA VAL A 251 -18.49 5.14 -5.73
C VAL A 251 -17.28 5.52 -6.58
N GLU A 252 -17.50 6.33 -7.62
CA GLU A 252 -16.48 6.74 -8.60
C GLU A 252 -15.55 7.82 -8.03
N GLN A 253 -14.79 7.47 -6.99
CA GLN A 253 -13.84 8.35 -6.32
C GLN A 253 -12.40 8.05 -6.72
N GLY A 254 -11.53 9.04 -6.50
CA GLY A 254 -10.10 8.93 -6.71
C GLY A 254 -9.59 9.57 -8.02
N PRO A 255 -8.36 9.22 -8.42
CA PRO A 255 -7.69 9.66 -9.66
C PRO A 255 -8.53 9.47 -10.93
N SER A 256 -8.21 10.17 -12.02
CA SER A 256 -8.89 9.99 -13.32
C SER A 256 -8.94 8.53 -13.76
N ASP A 257 -7.81 7.83 -13.66
CA ASP A 257 -7.65 6.49 -14.23
C ASP A 257 -8.32 5.44 -13.34
N VAL A 258 -8.29 5.66 -12.03
CA VAL A 258 -9.07 4.89 -11.05
C VAL A 258 -10.57 5.10 -11.27
N ARG A 259 -11.02 6.34 -11.44
CA ARG A 259 -12.44 6.64 -11.72
C ARG A 259 -12.89 6.07 -13.06
N GLU A 260 -12.04 6.10 -14.08
CA GLU A 260 -12.33 5.50 -15.38
C GLU A 260 -12.45 3.98 -15.27
N SER A 261 -11.57 3.34 -14.50
CA SER A 261 -11.63 1.91 -14.19
C SER A 261 -12.89 1.54 -13.39
N LEU A 262 -13.24 2.32 -12.36
CA LEU A 262 -14.47 2.16 -11.59
C LEU A 262 -15.72 2.34 -12.46
N ARG A 263 -15.73 3.34 -13.35
CA ARG A 263 -16.80 3.53 -14.35
C ARG A 263 -16.93 2.34 -15.28
N ALA A 264 -15.81 1.82 -15.79
CA ALA A 264 -15.80 0.65 -16.66
C ALA A 264 -16.35 -0.58 -15.93
N PHE A 265 -15.93 -0.79 -14.68
CA PHE A 265 -16.45 -1.84 -13.81
C PHE A 265 -17.96 -1.70 -13.55
N ASN A 266 -18.44 -0.51 -13.20
CA ASN A 266 -19.87 -0.25 -12.99
C ASN A 266 -20.70 -0.43 -14.28
N ARG A 267 -20.14 -0.15 -15.46
CA ARG A 267 -20.80 -0.46 -16.74
C ARG A 267 -20.86 -1.96 -17.00
N MET A 268 -19.78 -2.68 -16.70
CA MET A 268 -19.71 -4.14 -16.85
C MET A 268 -20.69 -4.83 -15.90
N GLY A 269 -20.72 -4.42 -14.62
CA GLY A 269 -21.62 -4.96 -13.61
C GLY A 269 -23.08 -4.81 -14.00
N ARG A 270 -23.52 -3.59 -14.36
CA ARG A 270 -24.88 -3.35 -14.87
C ARG A 270 -25.21 -4.19 -16.10
N ARG A 271 -24.28 -4.28 -17.05
CA ARG A 271 -24.52 -5.07 -18.28
C ARG A 271 -24.68 -6.55 -17.96
N LEU A 272 -23.86 -7.09 -17.05
CA LEU A 272 -23.95 -8.48 -16.62
C LEU A 272 -25.29 -8.74 -15.92
N GLU A 273 -25.65 -7.91 -14.95
CA GLU A 273 -26.94 -7.98 -14.24
C GLU A 273 -28.12 -7.97 -15.21
N THR A 274 -28.16 -7.03 -16.17
CA THR A 274 -29.22 -6.98 -17.18
C THR A 274 -29.24 -8.21 -18.10
N THR A 275 -28.07 -8.78 -18.40
CA THR A 275 -27.96 -9.95 -19.29
C THR A 275 -28.50 -11.19 -18.58
N VAL A 276 -28.12 -11.39 -17.31
CA VAL A 276 -28.58 -12.50 -16.48
C VAL A 276 -30.08 -12.38 -16.20
N ALA A 277 -30.56 -11.19 -15.81
CA ALA A 277 -31.99 -10.95 -15.62
C ALA A 277 -32.79 -11.21 -16.91
N GLY A 278 -32.27 -10.80 -18.07
CA GLY A 278 -32.89 -11.08 -19.37
C GLY A 278 -32.95 -12.57 -19.70
N GLN A 279 -31.90 -13.33 -19.40
CA GLN A 279 -31.88 -14.79 -19.56
C GLN A 279 -32.92 -15.47 -18.65
N ARG A 280 -33.04 -15.05 -17.38
CA ARG A 280 -34.07 -15.54 -16.45
C ARG A 280 -35.48 -15.32 -16.99
N GLN A 281 -35.77 -14.10 -17.43
CA GLN A 281 -37.09 -13.75 -17.96
C GLN A 281 -37.42 -14.52 -19.25
N LEU A 282 -36.44 -14.70 -20.14
CA LEU A 282 -36.61 -15.49 -21.35
C LEU A 282 -36.93 -16.95 -21.03
N LEU A 283 -36.18 -17.57 -20.12
CA LEU A 283 -36.42 -18.95 -19.70
C LEU A 283 -37.81 -19.10 -19.07
N ALA A 284 -38.21 -18.20 -18.19
CA ALA A 284 -39.54 -18.21 -17.58
C ALA A 284 -40.66 -18.08 -18.64
N ALA A 285 -40.48 -17.21 -19.64
CA ALA A 285 -41.43 -17.06 -20.74
C ALA A 285 -41.52 -18.33 -21.59
N ILE A 286 -40.39 -18.95 -21.94
CA ILE A 286 -40.36 -20.23 -22.67
C ILE A 286 -41.09 -21.32 -21.87
N GLY A 287 -40.86 -21.41 -20.56
CA GLY A 287 -41.53 -22.37 -19.69
C GLY A 287 -43.05 -22.20 -19.69
N HIS A 288 -43.53 -20.97 -19.56
CA HIS A 288 -44.95 -20.65 -19.64
C HIS A 288 -45.53 -21.03 -21.00
N ASP A 289 -44.87 -20.64 -22.09
CA ASP A 289 -45.35 -20.85 -23.45
C ASP A 289 -45.30 -22.32 -23.90
N LEU A 290 -44.48 -23.16 -23.25
CA LEU A 290 -44.49 -24.62 -23.44
C LEU A 290 -45.65 -25.31 -22.71
N ARG A 291 -46.10 -24.78 -21.56
CA ARG A 291 -47.22 -25.36 -20.79
C ARG A 291 -48.54 -25.31 -21.55
N THR A 292 -48.80 -24.22 -22.28
CA THR A 292 -50.03 -24.04 -23.09
C THR A 292 -50.22 -25.11 -24.17
N PRO A 293 -49.27 -25.38 -25.09
CA PRO A 293 -49.40 -26.42 -26.09
C PRO A 293 -49.41 -27.83 -25.48
N ILE A 294 -48.66 -28.09 -24.39
CA ILE A 294 -48.71 -29.39 -23.68
C ILE A 294 -50.11 -29.64 -23.11
N THR A 295 -50.72 -28.63 -22.48
CA THR A 295 -52.08 -28.72 -21.93
C THR A 295 -53.11 -28.94 -23.03
N SER A 296 -52.98 -28.23 -24.16
CA SER A 296 -53.85 -28.44 -25.33
C SER A 296 -53.72 -29.86 -25.89
N LEU A 297 -52.49 -30.41 -25.98
CA LEU A 297 -52.26 -31.78 -26.41
C LEU A 297 -52.86 -32.79 -25.43
N LYS A 298 -52.78 -32.58 -24.11
CA LYS A 298 -53.46 -33.43 -23.11
C LYS A 298 -54.96 -33.49 -23.34
N LEU A 299 -55.62 -32.34 -23.56
CA LEU A 299 -57.05 -32.30 -23.86
C LEU A 299 -57.39 -33.07 -25.14
N LYS A 300 -56.57 -32.94 -26.20
CA LYS A 300 -56.76 -33.69 -27.44
C LYS A 300 -56.57 -35.19 -27.26
N VAL A 301 -55.64 -35.60 -26.40
CA VAL A 301 -55.41 -37.01 -26.07
C VAL A 301 -56.61 -37.60 -25.32
N GLU A 302 -57.21 -36.88 -24.39
CA GLU A 302 -58.43 -37.32 -23.69
C GLU A 302 -59.62 -37.60 -24.64
N MET A 303 -59.65 -36.95 -25.80
CA MET A 303 -60.68 -37.16 -26.84
C MET A 303 -60.44 -38.39 -27.73
N LEU A 304 -59.30 -39.08 -27.60
CA LEU A 304 -58.99 -40.25 -28.42
C LEU A 304 -59.91 -41.43 -28.09
N SER A 305 -60.48 -42.06 -29.11
CA SER A 305 -61.43 -43.16 -28.93
C SER A 305 -60.78 -44.47 -28.44
N ASP A 306 -59.52 -44.73 -28.81
CA ASP A 306 -58.77 -45.91 -28.37
C ASP A 306 -58.16 -45.68 -26.96
N PRO A 307 -58.58 -46.45 -25.93
CA PRO A 307 -58.04 -46.33 -24.58
C PRO A 307 -56.54 -46.65 -24.48
N SER A 308 -56.03 -47.52 -25.35
CA SER A 308 -54.63 -47.95 -25.34
C SER A 308 -53.70 -46.87 -25.90
N GLU A 309 -54.09 -46.22 -27.01
CA GLU A 309 -53.39 -45.07 -27.57
C GLU A 309 -53.48 -43.86 -26.64
N ARG A 310 -54.65 -43.59 -26.05
CA ARG A 310 -54.83 -42.53 -25.05
C ARG A 310 -53.82 -42.70 -23.92
N LYS A 311 -53.78 -43.87 -23.28
CA LYS A 311 -52.85 -44.16 -22.18
C LYS A 311 -51.38 -44.01 -22.60
N ARG A 312 -51.04 -44.43 -23.83
CA ARG A 312 -49.68 -44.31 -24.37
C ARG A 312 -49.28 -42.86 -24.60
N MET A 313 -50.17 -42.04 -25.16
CA MET A 313 -49.92 -40.63 -25.44
C MET A 313 -49.96 -39.76 -24.18
N SER A 314 -50.86 -40.04 -23.22
CA SER A 314 -50.88 -39.35 -21.93
C SER A 314 -49.55 -39.54 -21.20
N ARG A 315 -49.04 -40.77 -21.13
CA ARG A 315 -47.70 -41.06 -20.57
C ARG A 315 -46.57 -40.32 -21.29
N ALA A 316 -46.65 -40.19 -22.61
CA ALA A 316 -45.64 -39.47 -23.38
C ALA A 316 -45.70 -37.94 -23.14
N LEU A 317 -46.89 -37.39 -22.94
CA LEU A 317 -47.08 -35.98 -22.59
C LEU A 317 -46.65 -35.67 -21.15
N GLU A 318 -46.94 -36.55 -20.20
CA GLU A 318 -46.42 -36.45 -18.82
C GLU A 318 -44.90 -36.47 -18.81
N GLU A 319 -44.28 -37.35 -19.61
CA GLU A 319 -42.83 -37.39 -19.76
C GLU A 319 -42.28 -36.10 -20.39
N LEU A 320 -42.93 -35.58 -21.43
CA LEU A 320 -42.53 -34.33 -22.08
C LEU A 320 -42.59 -33.16 -21.08
N GLU A 321 -43.67 -33.07 -20.31
CA GLU A 321 -43.87 -32.07 -19.27
C GLU A 321 -42.76 -32.12 -18.23
N ARG A 322 -42.45 -33.31 -17.70
CA ARG A 322 -41.35 -33.53 -16.76
C ARG A 322 -39.99 -33.10 -17.33
N ILE A 323 -39.69 -33.44 -18.59
CA ILE A 323 -38.44 -33.03 -19.25
C ILE A 323 -38.37 -31.50 -19.34
N THR A 324 -39.45 -30.85 -19.78
CA THR A 324 -39.48 -29.38 -19.91
C THR A 324 -39.35 -28.67 -18.57
N GLU A 325 -40.02 -29.16 -17.53
CA GLU A 325 -39.92 -28.61 -16.18
C GLU A 325 -38.52 -28.81 -15.60
N ALA A 326 -37.93 -29.99 -15.79
CA ALA A 326 -36.56 -30.28 -15.36
C ALA A 326 -35.53 -29.42 -16.12
N ALA A 327 -35.69 -29.24 -17.44
CA ALA A 327 -34.79 -28.43 -18.26
C ALA A 327 -34.88 -26.94 -17.89
N LEU A 328 -36.10 -26.44 -17.67
CA LEU A 328 -36.32 -25.09 -17.20
C LEU A 328 -35.69 -24.88 -15.82
N ALA A 329 -35.92 -25.81 -14.90
CA ALA A 329 -35.34 -25.77 -13.58
C ALA A 329 -33.81 -25.82 -13.57
N ALA A 330 -33.20 -26.62 -14.44
CA ALA A 330 -31.75 -26.65 -14.63
C ALA A 330 -31.24 -25.30 -15.14
N ALA A 331 -31.95 -24.70 -16.09
CA ALA A 331 -31.58 -23.41 -16.66
C ALA A 331 -31.76 -22.23 -15.69
N THR A 332 -32.67 -22.35 -14.70
CA THR A 332 -32.93 -21.33 -13.67
C THR A 332 -32.33 -21.68 -12.30
N ALA A 333 -31.55 -22.75 -12.18
CA ALA A 333 -30.95 -23.15 -10.90
C ALA A 333 -29.97 -22.08 -10.39
N GLY A 334 -30.03 -21.77 -9.09
CA GLY A 334 -29.16 -20.77 -8.45
C GLY A 334 -29.51 -19.31 -8.78
N GLN A 335 -30.62 -19.10 -9.49
CA GLN A 335 -31.02 -17.79 -9.99
C GLN A 335 -32.24 -17.20 -9.25
N SER A 336 -32.60 -17.73 -8.08
CA SER A 336 -33.67 -17.17 -7.24
C SER A 336 -33.32 -15.77 -6.74
N ASP A 337 -34.35 -14.96 -6.51
CA ASP A 337 -34.25 -13.63 -5.88
C ASP A 337 -34.51 -13.69 -4.37
N GLU A 338 -34.82 -14.86 -3.83
CA GLU A 338 -35.11 -15.06 -2.42
C GLU A 338 -33.88 -14.76 -1.55
N PRO A 339 -34.03 -14.08 -0.40
CA PRO A 339 -32.90 -13.78 0.46
C PRO A 339 -32.36 -15.06 1.12
N PHE A 340 -31.04 -15.12 1.32
CA PHE A 340 -30.41 -16.16 2.12
C PHE A 340 -30.84 -16.01 3.58
N GLN A 341 -31.24 -17.12 4.20
CA GLN A 341 -31.67 -17.18 5.59
C GLN A 341 -30.82 -18.19 6.37
N PRO A 342 -30.66 -18.04 7.70
CA PRO A 342 -30.05 -19.06 8.53
C PRO A 342 -30.92 -20.34 8.52
N LEU A 343 -30.34 -21.46 8.11
CA LEU A 343 -31.02 -22.76 8.03
C LEU A 343 -30.30 -23.77 8.92
N ASP A 344 -31.07 -24.47 9.74
CA ASP A 344 -30.60 -25.65 10.47
C ASP A 344 -30.59 -26.85 9.52
N MET A 345 -29.38 -27.30 9.14
CA MET A 345 -29.22 -28.41 8.20
C MET A 345 -29.73 -29.73 8.75
N HIS A 346 -29.74 -29.93 10.08
CA HIS A 346 -30.31 -31.15 10.66
C HIS A 346 -31.80 -31.19 10.37
N SER A 347 -32.52 -30.14 10.74
CA SER A 347 -33.98 -30.05 10.54
C SER A 347 -34.36 -30.18 9.06
N LEU A 348 -33.59 -29.57 8.15
CA LEU A 348 -33.84 -29.66 6.72
C LEU A 348 -33.65 -31.08 6.17
N VAL A 349 -32.56 -31.76 6.55
CA VAL A 349 -32.28 -33.14 6.11
C VAL A 349 -33.31 -34.11 6.69
N ASP A 350 -33.63 -33.97 7.97
CA ASP A 350 -34.59 -34.81 8.69
C ASP A 350 -35.98 -34.75 8.04
N SER A 351 -36.53 -33.54 7.85
CA SER A 351 -37.82 -33.36 7.17
C SER A 351 -37.81 -33.87 5.73
N LEU A 352 -36.72 -33.70 4.99
CA LEU A 352 -36.60 -34.24 3.63
C LEU A 352 -36.65 -35.77 3.63
N VAL A 353 -35.97 -36.42 4.57
CA VAL A 353 -35.94 -37.88 4.66
C VAL A 353 -37.31 -38.42 5.08
N GLU A 354 -37.98 -37.77 6.04
CA GLU A 354 -39.38 -38.09 6.41
C GLU A 354 -40.31 -38.02 5.19
N ASP A 355 -40.27 -36.92 4.42
CA ASP A 355 -41.08 -36.76 3.20
C ASP A 355 -40.83 -37.89 2.18
N LEU A 356 -39.58 -38.32 2.01
CA LEU A 356 -39.22 -39.36 1.04
C LEU A 356 -39.62 -40.76 1.53
N CYS A 357 -39.53 -41.01 2.84
CA CYS A 357 -40.04 -42.22 3.47
C CYS A 357 -41.57 -42.34 3.32
N ASP A 358 -42.31 -41.24 3.49
CA ASP A 358 -43.77 -41.19 3.29
C ASP A 358 -44.17 -41.48 1.85
N LEU A 359 -43.29 -41.18 0.89
CA LEU A 359 -43.44 -41.55 -0.53
C LEU A 359 -43.06 -43.03 -0.82
N GLY A 360 -42.65 -43.78 0.21
CA GLY A 360 -42.30 -45.20 0.11
C GLY A 360 -40.88 -45.49 -0.37
N LEU A 361 -39.97 -44.50 -0.33
CA LEU A 361 -38.58 -44.69 -0.69
C LEU A 361 -37.77 -45.22 0.50
N ALA A 362 -36.80 -46.10 0.23
CA ALA A 362 -35.93 -46.66 1.28
C ALA A 362 -34.79 -45.69 1.61
N VAL A 363 -35.07 -44.69 2.44
CA VAL A 363 -34.11 -43.67 2.88
C VAL A 363 -33.93 -43.75 4.38
N THR A 364 -32.69 -43.56 4.85
CA THR A 364 -32.37 -43.51 6.28
C THR A 364 -31.50 -42.31 6.57
N PHE A 365 -31.79 -41.60 7.67
CA PHE A 365 -30.95 -40.54 8.21
C PHE A 365 -30.34 -41.04 9.52
N GLU A 366 -29.00 -41.03 9.61
CA GLU A 366 -28.33 -41.39 10.86
C GLU A 366 -28.42 -40.25 11.86
N ASP A 367 -28.97 -40.56 13.04
CA ASP A 367 -29.14 -39.60 14.13
C ASP A 367 -27.78 -39.00 14.54
N THR A 368 -27.74 -37.67 14.64
CA THR A 368 -26.53 -36.90 14.91
C THR A 368 -26.86 -35.71 15.80
N GLU A 369 -25.99 -35.43 16.77
CA GLU A 369 -26.12 -34.20 17.58
C GLU A 369 -25.73 -32.93 16.81
N ALA A 370 -25.13 -33.07 15.62
CA ALA A 370 -24.68 -31.96 14.80
C ALA A 370 -25.87 -31.15 14.25
N ARG A 371 -25.93 -29.86 14.58
CA ARG A 371 -26.92 -28.90 14.06
C ARG A 371 -26.26 -27.70 13.38
N PRO A 372 -25.49 -27.93 12.30
CA PRO A 372 -24.78 -26.86 11.63
C PRO A 372 -25.76 -25.87 10.98
N ILE A 373 -25.53 -24.58 11.23
CA ILE A 373 -26.31 -23.49 10.63
C ILE A 373 -25.59 -22.96 9.39
N VAL A 374 -26.25 -23.04 8.24
CA VAL A 374 -25.78 -22.48 6.96
C VAL A 374 -26.61 -21.26 6.59
N MET A 375 -26.04 -20.34 5.79
CA MET A 375 -26.83 -19.31 5.13
C MET A 375 -27.27 -19.86 3.77
N GLY A 376 -28.57 -19.91 3.51
CA GLY A 376 -29.08 -20.46 2.26
C GLY A 376 -30.56 -20.25 2.03
N ARG A 377 -31.05 -20.82 0.93
CA ARG A 377 -32.47 -20.86 0.59
C ARG A 377 -32.99 -22.27 0.78
N SER A 378 -34.03 -22.41 1.59
CA SER A 378 -34.56 -23.72 2.01
C SER A 378 -34.97 -24.57 0.81
N ASP A 379 -35.72 -23.98 -0.13
CA ASP A 379 -36.25 -24.70 -1.29
C ASP A 379 -35.14 -25.18 -2.23
N GLU A 380 -34.10 -24.36 -2.44
CA GLU A 380 -32.97 -24.70 -3.30
C GLU A 380 -32.12 -25.83 -2.69
N LEU A 381 -31.78 -25.75 -1.41
CA LEU A 381 -31.01 -26.81 -0.74
C LEU A 381 -31.81 -28.11 -0.60
N THR A 382 -33.10 -28.02 -0.24
CA THR A 382 -34.01 -29.19 -0.18
C THR A 382 -34.07 -29.87 -1.54
N ARG A 383 -34.20 -29.09 -2.63
CA ARG A 383 -34.21 -29.63 -3.99
C ARG A 383 -32.89 -30.27 -4.40
N ALA A 384 -31.76 -29.66 -4.04
CA ALA A 384 -30.44 -30.21 -4.32
C ALA A 384 -30.26 -31.58 -3.65
N LEU A 385 -30.58 -31.66 -2.35
CA LEU A 385 -30.49 -32.90 -1.59
C LEU A 385 -31.49 -33.94 -2.06
N ARG A 386 -32.75 -33.56 -2.35
CA ARG A 386 -33.76 -34.45 -2.91
C ARG A 386 -33.28 -35.12 -4.20
N ASN A 387 -32.69 -34.35 -5.12
CA ASN A 387 -32.14 -34.90 -6.36
C ASN A 387 -31.04 -35.94 -6.12
N LEU A 388 -30.19 -35.74 -5.11
CA LEU A 388 -29.12 -36.68 -4.76
C LEU A 388 -29.68 -37.95 -4.10
N VAL A 389 -30.63 -37.80 -3.18
CA VAL A 389 -31.26 -38.94 -2.48
C VAL A 389 -32.12 -39.76 -3.44
N GLU A 390 -32.93 -39.13 -4.30
CA GLU A 390 -33.69 -39.84 -5.32
C GLU A 390 -32.77 -40.57 -6.31
N ASN A 391 -31.59 -40.02 -6.62
CA ASN A 391 -30.59 -40.68 -7.43
C ASN A 391 -30.02 -41.92 -6.71
N ALA A 392 -29.66 -41.78 -5.43
CA ALA A 392 -29.17 -42.89 -4.60
C ALA A 392 -30.18 -44.05 -4.54
N VAL A 393 -31.45 -43.77 -4.22
CA VAL A 393 -32.51 -44.80 -4.18
C VAL A 393 -32.74 -45.43 -5.55
N ARG A 394 -32.67 -44.64 -6.63
CA ARG A 394 -32.92 -45.15 -7.98
C ARG A 394 -31.87 -46.14 -8.47
N TYR A 395 -30.60 -45.92 -8.13
CA TYR A 395 -29.48 -46.72 -8.65
C TYR A 395 -28.92 -47.73 -7.65
N GLY A 396 -29.17 -47.54 -6.36
CA GLY A 396 -28.69 -48.44 -5.30
C GLY A 396 -29.78 -48.95 -4.36
N ASP A 397 -31.05 -48.84 -4.73
CA ASP A 397 -32.26 -49.27 -4.01
C ASP A 397 -32.49 -48.61 -2.64
N THR A 398 -31.45 -48.18 -1.96
CA THR A 398 -31.47 -47.50 -0.67
C THR A 398 -30.59 -46.25 -0.68
N ALA A 399 -30.90 -45.31 0.20
CA ALA A 399 -30.06 -44.14 0.46
C ALA A 399 -29.81 -43.96 1.96
N ARG A 400 -28.54 -43.82 2.32
CA ARG A 400 -28.07 -43.53 3.68
C ARG A 400 -27.53 -42.12 3.73
N VAL A 401 -28.14 -41.28 4.57
CA VAL A 401 -27.79 -39.86 4.71
C VAL A 401 -27.10 -39.66 6.06
N HIS A 402 -25.94 -39.00 6.03
CA HIS A 402 -25.18 -38.64 7.22
C HIS A 402 -24.86 -37.15 7.21
N LEU A 403 -25.02 -36.49 8.36
CA LEU A 403 -24.68 -35.09 8.53
C LEU A 403 -23.60 -34.94 9.60
N VAL A 404 -22.52 -34.26 9.24
CA VAL A 404 -21.43 -33.93 10.17
C VAL A 404 -21.03 -32.46 10.03
N GLU A 405 -20.63 -31.86 11.15
CA GLU A 405 -19.96 -30.57 11.17
C GLU A 405 -18.45 -30.77 11.30
N ARG A 406 -17.67 -30.25 10.36
CA ARG A 406 -16.20 -30.38 10.39
C ARG A 406 -15.52 -29.17 9.79
N GLN A 407 -14.51 -28.63 10.49
CA GLN A 407 -13.66 -27.53 10.01
C GLN A 407 -14.46 -26.29 9.55
N GLY A 408 -15.53 -25.94 10.27
CA GLY A 408 -16.36 -24.80 9.92
C GLY A 408 -17.24 -25.02 8.67
N ARG A 409 -17.56 -26.28 8.36
CA ARG A 409 -18.41 -26.67 7.23
C ARG A 409 -19.46 -27.68 7.66
N ALA A 410 -20.65 -27.59 7.07
CA ALA A 410 -21.67 -28.64 7.10
C ALA A 410 -21.37 -29.63 5.97
N ILE A 411 -21.30 -30.91 6.28
CA ILE A 411 -21.02 -31.97 5.32
C ILE A 411 -22.17 -32.96 5.35
N VAL A 412 -22.93 -33.02 4.26
CA VAL A 412 -23.99 -34.00 4.05
C VAL A 412 -23.45 -35.08 3.11
N THR A 413 -23.44 -36.32 3.58
CA THR A 413 -23.04 -37.49 2.79
C THR A 413 -24.28 -38.31 2.46
N ILE A 414 -24.47 -38.64 1.18
CA ILE A 414 -25.51 -39.55 0.71
C ILE A 414 -24.81 -40.76 0.08
N GLN A 415 -25.03 -41.94 0.64
CA GLN A 415 -24.44 -43.19 0.17
C GLN A 415 -25.53 -44.14 -0.32
N ASP A 416 -25.30 -44.79 -1.46
CA ASP A 416 -26.12 -45.86 -2.01
C ASP A 416 -25.38 -47.19 -2.07
N ASP A 417 -26.10 -48.27 -2.39
CA ASP A 417 -25.56 -49.63 -2.59
C ASP A 417 -25.50 -50.04 -4.07
N GLY A 418 -25.48 -49.04 -4.97
CA GLY A 418 -25.53 -49.24 -6.41
C GLY A 418 -24.21 -49.72 -7.03
N PRO A 419 -24.14 -49.79 -8.37
CA PRO A 419 -22.93 -50.21 -9.07
C PRO A 419 -21.81 -49.15 -9.07
N GLY A 420 -22.07 -47.94 -8.56
CA GLY A 420 -21.16 -46.80 -8.65
C GLY A 420 -21.08 -46.22 -10.07
N ILE A 421 -20.07 -45.36 -10.30
CA ILE A 421 -19.83 -44.67 -11.57
C ILE A 421 -18.40 -44.96 -12.06
N PRO A 422 -18.19 -45.29 -13.35
CA PRO A 422 -16.85 -45.39 -13.92
C PRO A 422 -16.01 -44.12 -13.67
N GLY A 423 -14.74 -44.27 -13.27
CA GLY A 423 -13.93 -43.14 -12.80
C GLY A 423 -13.75 -42.01 -13.83
N ASP A 424 -13.72 -42.34 -15.12
CA ASP A 424 -13.65 -41.39 -16.24
C ASP A 424 -14.94 -40.56 -16.45
N SER A 425 -16.01 -40.96 -15.78
CA SER A 425 -17.35 -40.43 -15.93
C SER A 425 -17.84 -39.65 -14.71
N LEU A 426 -17.12 -39.71 -13.57
CA LEU A 426 -17.48 -39.03 -12.31
C LEU A 426 -17.63 -37.51 -12.47
N GLU A 427 -16.81 -36.87 -13.30
CA GLU A 427 -16.95 -35.43 -13.58
C GLU A 427 -18.07 -35.15 -14.59
N ARG A 428 -18.20 -36.03 -15.61
CA ARG A 428 -19.13 -35.85 -16.74
C ARG A 428 -20.60 -36.03 -16.34
N VAL A 429 -20.91 -36.80 -15.30
CA VAL A 429 -22.30 -36.98 -14.83
C VAL A 429 -22.95 -35.71 -14.29
N PHE A 430 -22.16 -34.67 -14.02
CA PHE A 430 -22.66 -33.35 -13.66
C PHE A 430 -23.01 -32.47 -14.87
N GLU A 431 -22.67 -32.87 -16.10
CA GLU A 431 -23.07 -32.16 -17.30
C GLU A 431 -24.56 -32.39 -17.59
N PRO A 432 -25.28 -31.37 -18.11
CA PRO A 432 -26.70 -31.48 -18.36
C PRO A 432 -27.00 -32.54 -19.42
N LEU A 433 -28.06 -33.33 -19.19
CA LEU A 433 -28.56 -34.39 -20.09
C LEU A 433 -27.61 -35.58 -20.27
N VAL A 434 -26.54 -35.68 -19.48
CA VAL A 434 -25.63 -36.83 -19.52
C VAL A 434 -26.23 -38.02 -18.76
N ARG A 435 -26.19 -39.21 -19.40
CA ARG A 435 -26.57 -40.50 -18.82
C ARG A 435 -25.51 -41.53 -19.16
N LEU A 436 -25.14 -42.39 -18.20
CA LEU A 436 -24.15 -43.46 -18.40
C LEU A 436 -24.76 -44.70 -19.08
N GLU A 437 -26.05 -44.92 -18.90
CA GLU A 437 -26.74 -46.06 -19.49
C GLU A 437 -27.06 -45.84 -20.97
N HIS A 438 -26.72 -46.82 -21.80
CA HIS A 438 -27.14 -46.90 -23.21
C HIS A 438 -28.56 -47.49 -23.37
N SER A 439 -29.17 -47.97 -22.29
CA SER A 439 -30.46 -48.66 -22.33
C SER A 439 -31.61 -47.65 -22.37
N ARG A 440 -32.37 -47.65 -23.47
CA ARG A 440 -33.64 -46.93 -23.64
C ARG A 440 -34.78 -47.57 -22.83
N ASN A 441 -34.50 -48.15 -21.66
CA ASN A 441 -35.57 -48.69 -20.84
C ASN A 441 -36.29 -47.51 -20.16
N ARG A 442 -37.57 -47.33 -20.51
CA ARG A 442 -38.45 -46.25 -20.03
C ARG A 442 -38.74 -46.32 -18.53
N GLU A 443 -38.24 -47.34 -17.84
CA GLU A 443 -38.51 -47.61 -16.42
C GLU A 443 -37.52 -46.92 -15.46
N THR A 444 -36.30 -46.56 -15.90
CA THR A 444 -35.29 -45.90 -15.02
C THR A 444 -35.40 -44.36 -14.96
N GLY A 445 -36.43 -43.77 -15.59
CA GLY A 445 -37.09 -42.53 -15.14
C GLY A 445 -36.28 -41.24 -14.89
N GLY A 446 -35.09 -41.07 -15.48
CA GLY A 446 -34.26 -39.86 -15.28
C GLY A 446 -33.82 -39.17 -16.57
N HIS A 447 -33.91 -37.84 -16.60
CA HIS A 447 -33.52 -37.04 -17.77
C HIS A 447 -32.05 -36.58 -17.76
N GLY A 448 -31.23 -37.05 -16.81
CA GLY A 448 -29.82 -36.63 -16.68
C GLY A 448 -29.66 -35.17 -16.21
N LEU A 449 -30.66 -34.61 -15.54
CA LEU A 449 -30.64 -33.23 -15.06
C LEU A 449 -30.50 -33.12 -13.54
N GLY A 450 -30.80 -34.17 -12.77
CA GLY A 450 -30.82 -34.14 -11.30
C GLY A 450 -29.47 -33.75 -10.69
N LEU A 451 -28.38 -34.42 -11.09
CA LEU A 451 -27.03 -34.12 -10.61
C LEU A 451 -26.56 -32.73 -11.04
N HIS A 452 -26.87 -32.31 -12.28
CA HIS A 452 -26.56 -30.97 -12.76
C HIS A 452 -27.27 -29.89 -11.94
N ILE A 453 -28.57 -30.07 -11.67
CA ILE A 453 -29.35 -29.16 -10.82
C ILE A 453 -28.77 -29.13 -9.40
N ALA A 454 -28.48 -30.30 -8.81
CA ALA A 454 -27.89 -30.36 -7.48
C ALA A 454 -26.56 -29.58 -7.42
N LYS A 455 -25.67 -29.78 -8.39
CA LYS A 455 -24.39 -29.07 -8.49
C LYS A 455 -24.58 -27.57 -8.56
N ASN A 456 -25.40 -27.08 -9.49
CA ASN A 456 -25.63 -25.64 -9.65
C ASN A 456 -26.22 -25.01 -8.38
N LEU A 457 -27.15 -25.71 -7.71
CA LEU A 457 -27.76 -25.22 -6.47
C LEU A 457 -26.75 -25.19 -5.32
N VAL A 458 -25.91 -26.21 -5.16
CA VAL A 458 -24.88 -26.22 -4.12
C VAL A 458 -23.79 -25.17 -4.39
N GLU A 459 -23.35 -25.01 -5.63
CA GLU A 459 -22.37 -23.98 -6.01
C GLU A 459 -22.94 -22.57 -5.82
N ALA A 460 -24.24 -22.36 -6.06
CA ALA A 460 -24.92 -21.09 -5.74
C ALA A 460 -24.95 -20.77 -4.23
N HIS A 461 -24.70 -21.76 -3.36
CA HIS A 461 -24.58 -21.60 -1.91
C HIS A 461 -23.12 -21.59 -1.42
N ASP A 462 -22.17 -21.24 -2.30
CA ASP A 462 -20.72 -21.29 -2.04
C ASP A 462 -20.23 -22.68 -1.60
N GLY A 463 -21.00 -23.71 -1.93
CA GLY A 463 -20.73 -25.09 -1.58
C GLY A 463 -19.95 -25.85 -2.65
N ARG A 464 -19.70 -27.12 -2.36
CA ARG A 464 -19.10 -28.08 -3.30
C ARG A 464 -19.82 -29.41 -3.23
N ILE A 465 -19.96 -30.08 -4.37
CA ILE A 465 -20.38 -31.48 -4.45
C ILE A 465 -19.21 -32.32 -4.96
N GLU A 466 -18.98 -33.46 -4.31
CA GLU A 466 -18.00 -34.46 -4.71
C GLU A 466 -18.69 -35.82 -4.85
N LEU A 467 -18.29 -36.61 -5.85
CA LEU A 467 -18.74 -37.98 -6.05
C LEU A 467 -17.53 -38.89 -5.93
N GLU A 468 -17.66 -39.94 -5.12
CA GLU A 468 -16.68 -41.00 -5.01
C GLU A 468 -17.37 -42.37 -4.98
N ASN A 469 -16.75 -43.39 -5.58
CA ASN A 469 -17.24 -44.75 -5.39
C ASN A 469 -16.84 -45.22 -4.01
N ALA A 470 -17.79 -45.80 -3.26
CA ALA A 470 -17.51 -46.32 -1.95
C ALA A 470 -16.68 -47.63 -2.03
N PRO A 471 -15.75 -47.87 -1.09
CA PRO A 471 -14.88 -49.06 -1.11
C PRO A 471 -15.65 -50.38 -1.12
N ASP A 472 -16.82 -50.40 -0.48
CA ASP A 472 -17.68 -51.57 -0.32
C ASP A 472 -18.72 -51.73 -1.45
N GLY A 473 -18.64 -50.91 -2.50
CA GLY A 473 -19.66 -50.78 -3.55
C GLY A 473 -20.57 -49.57 -3.31
N GLY A 474 -21.26 -49.11 -4.36
CA GLY A 474 -22.10 -47.92 -4.31
C GLY A 474 -21.41 -46.61 -4.67
N LEU A 475 -22.22 -45.56 -4.78
CA LEU A 475 -21.77 -44.18 -4.95
C LEU A 475 -21.98 -43.41 -3.65
N LYS A 476 -21.01 -42.56 -3.32
CA LYS A 476 -21.09 -41.60 -2.22
C LYS A 476 -21.04 -40.18 -2.80
N ALA A 477 -22.13 -39.46 -2.60
CA ALA A 477 -22.23 -38.04 -2.90
C ALA A 477 -22.01 -37.22 -1.63
N THR A 478 -21.04 -36.31 -1.66
CA THR A 478 -20.69 -35.46 -0.52
C THR A 478 -20.96 -34.00 -0.86
N VAL A 479 -21.90 -33.39 -0.14
CA VAL A 479 -22.23 -31.96 -0.23
C VAL A 479 -21.56 -31.22 0.92
N ILE A 480 -20.75 -30.22 0.59
CA ILE A 480 -19.96 -29.44 1.54
C ILE A 480 -20.41 -27.99 1.47
N LEU A 481 -20.96 -27.46 2.56
CA LEU A 481 -21.45 -26.08 2.65
C LEU A 481 -20.67 -25.30 3.73
N PRO A 482 -20.32 -24.02 3.48
CA PRO A 482 -19.71 -23.18 4.50
C PRO A 482 -20.72 -22.89 5.62
N LEU A 483 -20.29 -22.98 6.88
CA LEU A 483 -21.14 -22.53 7.99
C LEU A 483 -21.29 -21.02 7.96
N LYS A 484 -22.38 -20.55 8.57
CA LYS A 484 -22.53 -19.14 8.93
C LYS A 484 -21.31 -18.72 9.76
N THR A 485 -20.42 -17.95 9.15
CA THR A 485 -19.36 -17.29 9.92
C THR A 485 -20.05 -16.30 10.84
N ALA A 486 -19.88 -16.46 12.16
CA ALA A 486 -20.37 -15.48 13.12
C ALA A 486 -19.84 -14.10 12.71
N ALA A 487 -20.77 -13.19 12.36
CA ALA A 487 -20.46 -11.81 12.00
C ALA A 487 -20.10 -11.00 13.24
#